data_AF-A0A2E0D0G9-F1
#
_entry.id   AF-A0A2E0D0G9-F1
#
_cell.length_a   1.000
_cell.length_b   1.000
_cell.length_c   1.000
_cell.angle_alpha   90.00
_cell.angle_beta   90.00
_cell.angle_gamma   90.00
#
_symmetry.space_group_name_H-M   'P 1'
#
loop_
_entity.id
_entity.type
_entity.pdbx_description
1 polymer ?
#
loop_
_entity_poly.entity_id
_entity_poly.type
_entity_poly.pdbx_seq_one_letter_code
_entity_poly.pdbx_strand_id
1 'polypeptide(L)'
;ADDGNNNEVLITNGSGVLTWGTATIANDAVTLDMMDDIAQGSIIVGGGSDAPTALDAKGDTKILVGDGTDLASVTVSGDATLANTGALTIAATSVENSMLANDAVDATKIADDAISEEHLDVTAVTGLTAAEVAPAADDFVIIYDANQTALRKATLGDIVSTLETRPEAPPTPNSSSDRRFKKNISTVSGALQKLSKLNPVNYDWRQDEFENKGFNDKKQWGFIAQEINEILPELVGKDDEDFLTLNYQGFVPLLTKAVQEQQEEIDSQQKEIDALKSQLQMIMDMLDNDMSDKTDNKKDNDNQKPVKLSMATPK
;
A
#
# COMPACT_ATOMS: atom_id res chain seq x y z
N ALA A 1 -60.35 77.65 48.35
CA ALA A 1 -59.67 76.44 48.83
C ALA A 1 -58.70 76.10 47.72
N ASP A 2 -57.41 76.13 48.02
CA ASP A 2 -56.38 75.62 47.12
C ASP A 2 -56.67 74.12 46.99
N ASP A 3 -57.06 73.68 45.80
CA ASP A 3 -57.52 72.33 45.51
C ASP A 3 -56.37 71.32 45.29
N GLY A 4 -55.13 71.77 45.52
CA GLY A 4 -53.93 70.95 45.45
C GLY A 4 -53.52 70.69 44.00
N ASN A 5 -52.22 70.53 43.78
CA ASN A 5 -51.72 70.08 42.47
C ASN A 5 -52.14 68.60 42.24
N ASN A 6 -52.25 68.16 40.98
CA ASN A 6 -52.78 66.85 40.54
C ASN A 6 -52.17 65.57 41.18
N ASN A 7 -51.23 65.68 42.12
CA ASN A 7 -50.51 64.57 42.75
C ASN A 7 -50.31 64.74 44.27
N GLU A 8 -50.98 65.69 44.91
CA GLU A 8 -50.90 65.89 46.37
C GLU A 8 -52.08 65.22 47.08
N VAL A 9 -51.79 64.50 48.17
CA VAL A 9 -52.78 63.88 49.04
C VAL A 9 -52.66 64.50 50.43
N LEU A 10 -53.76 64.54 51.16
CA LEU A 10 -53.76 65.01 52.54
C LEU A 10 -53.07 63.96 53.42
N ILE A 11 -51.84 64.26 53.84
CA ILE A 11 -51.02 63.39 54.68
C ILE A 11 -50.96 63.95 56.11
N THR A 12 -50.80 63.06 57.08
CA THR A 12 -50.56 63.42 58.48
C THR A 12 -49.07 63.41 58.75
N ASN A 13 -48.54 64.45 59.37
CA ASN A 13 -47.13 64.53 59.78
C ASN A 13 -46.80 63.74 61.07
N GLY A 14 -47.61 62.72 61.40
CA GLY A 14 -47.52 61.94 62.64
C GLY A 14 -48.00 62.67 63.90
N SER A 15 -48.28 63.97 63.83
CA SER A 15 -48.81 64.78 64.95
C SER A 15 -50.30 65.11 64.81
N GLY A 16 -51.00 64.48 63.88
CA GLY A 16 -52.43 64.71 63.61
C GLY A 16 -52.75 65.99 62.83
N VAL A 17 -51.73 66.75 62.41
CA VAL A 17 -51.89 67.92 61.52
C VAL A 17 -51.93 67.43 60.08
N LEU A 18 -52.99 67.80 59.37
CA LEU A 18 -53.22 67.47 57.97
C LEU A 18 -52.52 68.49 57.08
N THR A 19 -51.61 68.02 56.23
CA THR A 19 -50.87 68.83 55.26
C THR A 19 -50.96 68.20 53.89
N TRP A 20 -51.05 69.00 52.83
CA TRP A 20 -50.91 68.50 51.47
C TRP A 20 -49.45 68.09 51.22
N GLY A 21 -49.27 66.89 50.66
CA GLY A 21 -47.95 66.37 50.31
C GLY A 21 -48.04 65.15 49.40
N THR A 22 -46.90 64.72 48.87
CA THR A 22 -46.82 63.52 48.03
C THR A 22 -46.90 62.27 48.91
N ALA A 23 -47.97 61.47 48.72
CA ALA A 23 -48.07 60.16 49.35
C ALA A 23 -47.26 59.14 48.54
N THR A 24 -46.28 58.51 49.16
CA THR A 24 -45.60 57.32 48.60
C THR A 24 -46.19 56.07 49.24
N ILE A 25 -46.16 54.96 48.50
CA ILE A 25 -46.42 53.65 49.10
C ILE A 25 -45.30 53.39 50.11
N ALA A 26 -45.65 53.00 51.34
CA ALA A 26 -44.66 52.67 52.36
C ALA A 26 -43.89 51.40 51.94
N ASN A 27 -42.65 51.25 52.45
CA ASN A 27 -41.88 50.02 52.23
C ASN A 27 -42.69 48.79 52.68
N ASP A 28 -42.63 47.72 51.89
CA ASP A 28 -43.32 46.44 52.12
C ASP A 28 -44.85 46.55 52.27
N ALA A 29 -45.45 47.69 51.89
CA ALA A 29 -46.90 47.90 52.00
C ALA A 29 -47.69 47.19 50.89
N VAL A 30 -47.05 46.66 49.86
CA VAL A 30 -47.68 45.79 48.85
C VAL A 30 -47.45 44.34 49.28
N THR A 31 -48.50 43.71 49.81
CA THR A 31 -48.47 42.29 50.25
C THR A 31 -48.87 41.35 49.11
N LEU A 32 -48.67 40.03 49.29
CA LEU A 32 -49.16 39.04 48.32
C LEU A 32 -50.69 39.07 48.19
N ASP A 33 -51.42 39.27 49.29
CA ASP A 33 -52.88 39.42 49.28
C ASP A 33 -53.34 40.58 48.38
N MET A 34 -52.52 41.64 48.26
CA MET A 34 -52.80 42.77 47.36
C MET A 34 -52.53 42.44 45.87
N MET A 35 -51.98 41.27 45.58
CA MET A 35 -51.65 40.75 44.25
C MET A 35 -52.41 39.45 43.90
N ASP A 36 -53.38 39.04 44.72
CA ASP A 36 -54.11 37.76 44.60
C ASP A 36 -54.82 37.56 43.25
N ASP A 37 -55.12 38.64 42.53
CA ASP A 37 -55.78 38.60 41.21
C ASP A 37 -54.83 38.23 40.04
N ILE A 38 -53.53 38.08 40.29
CA ILE A 38 -52.57 37.63 39.26
C ILE A 38 -52.73 36.11 39.05
N ALA A 39 -53.19 35.72 37.86
CA ALA A 39 -53.32 34.32 37.51
C ALA A 39 -51.99 33.56 37.61
N GLN A 40 -52.04 32.28 38.03
CA GLN A 40 -50.85 31.45 38.18
C GLN A 40 -50.04 31.38 36.88
N GLY A 41 -48.72 31.56 37.00
CA GLY A 41 -47.80 31.54 35.87
C GLY A 41 -47.92 32.78 34.96
N SER A 42 -48.65 33.81 35.39
CA SER A 42 -48.63 35.12 34.75
C SER A 42 -47.56 36.03 35.34
N ILE A 43 -47.10 36.98 34.54
CA ILE A 43 -46.17 38.06 34.93
C ILE A 43 -46.80 39.42 34.63
N ILE A 44 -46.48 40.43 35.43
CA ILE A 44 -46.92 41.80 35.13
C ILE A 44 -45.99 42.44 34.11
N VAL A 45 -46.59 42.93 33.02
CA VAL A 45 -45.91 43.64 31.93
C VAL A 45 -46.59 44.99 31.68
N GLY A 46 -45.93 45.90 30.96
CA GLY A 46 -46.63 47.05 30.39
C GLY A 46 -47.54 46.56 29.26
N GLY A 47 -48.78 47.05 29.21
CA GLY A 47 -49.74 46.81 28.13
C GLY A 47 -50.18 48.13 27.49
N GLY A 48 -51.33 48.11 26.82
CA GLY A 48 -51.86 49.27 26.09
C GLY A 48 -51.86 50.56 26.91
N SER A 49 -51.26 51.63 26.36
CA SER A 49 -51.08 52.94 27.02
C SER A 49 -50.25 52.89 28.31
N ASP A 50 -49.23 52.01 28.36
CA ASP A 50 -48.30 51.81 29.47
C ASP A 50 -48.95 51.29 30.76
N ALA A 51 -50.19 50.80 30.68
CA ALA A 51 -50.91 50.27 31.83
C ALA A 51 -50.41 48.86 32.20
N PRO A 52 -50.13 48.57 33.49
CA PRO A 52 -49.75 47.23 33.93
C PRO A 52 -50.82 46.19 33.55
N THR A 53 -50.39 45.10 32.91
CA THR A 53 -51.25 44.00 32.47
C THR A 53 -50.61 42.66 32.86
N ALA A 54 -51.42 41.66 33.24
CA ALA A 54 -50.92 40.32 33.48
C ALA A 54 -50.80 39.54 32.17
N LEU A 55 -49.58 39.18 31.78
CA LEU A 55 -49.27 38.34 30.63
C LEU A 55 -49.18 36.87 31.06
N ASP A 56 -49.89 35.99 30.36
CA ASP A 56 -49.82 34.55 30.58
C ASP A 56 -48.49 33.95 30.10
N ALA A 57 -47.64 33.51 31.03
CA ALA A 57 -46.34 32.91 30.77
C ALA A 57 -46.28 31.42 31.13
N LYS A 58 -47.43 30.79 31.41
CA LYS A 58 -47.47 29.40 31.93
C LYS A 58 -47.45 28.32 30.85
N GLY A 59 -47.51 28.69 29.57
CA GLY A 59 -47.56 27.72 28.49
C GLY A 59 -46.24 26.96 28.35
N ASP A 60 -46.35 25.65 28.21
CA ASP A 60 -45.23 24.73 28.05
C ASP A 60 -44.23 25.19 26.99
N THR A 61 -42.95 25.08 27.33
CA THR A 61 -41.80 25.35 26.44
C THR A 61 -41.77 26.73 25.79
N LYS A 62 -42.56 27.69 26.29
CA LYS A 62 -42.58 29.07 25.81
C LYS A 62 -41.51 29.92 26.47
N ILE A 63 -41.02 30.89 25.71
CA ILE A 63 -40.13 31.93 26.16
C ILE A 63 -40.80 33.29 25.99
N LEU A 64 -40.41 34.25 26.82
CA LEU A 64 -40.84 35.64 26.68
C LEU A 64 -39.95 36.32 25.64
N VAL A 65 -40.56 36.77 24.55
CA VAL A 65 -39.88 37.54 23.49
C VAL A 65 -40.57 38.88 23.34
N GLY A 66 -39.81 39.93 23.04
CA GLY A 66 -40.40 41.20 22.64
C GLY A 66 -41.06 41.05 21.28
N ASP A 67 -42.32 41.49 21.13
CA ASP A 67 -43.05 41.43 19.86
C ASP A 67 -43.01 42.77 19.07
N GLY A 68 -42.24 43.73 19.58
CA GLY A 68 -42.12 45.08 19.02
C GLY A 68 -43.06 46.10 19.66
N THR A 69 -44.02 45.67 20.47
CA THR A 69 -44.89 46.54 21.29
C THR A 69 -44.76 46.16 22.76
N ASP A 70 -45.01 44.90 23.08
CA ASP A 70 -45.03 44.34 24.44
C ASP A 70 -44.14 43.07 24.52
N LEU A 71 -44.35 42.27 25.58
CA LEU A 71 -43.82 40.91 25.69
C LEU A 71 -44.86 39.89 25.23
N ALA A 72 -44.40 38.89 24.49
CA ALA A 72 -45.20 37.76 24.05
C ALA A 72 -44.62 36.45 24.57
N SER A 73 -45.50 35.53 24.98
CA SER A 73 -45.13 34.15 25.36
C SER A 73 -45.17 33.23 24.14
N VAL A 74 -44.00 32.95 23.57
CA VAL A 74 -43.84 32.32 22.25
C VAL A 74 -43.12 30.99 22.38
N THR A 75 -43.59 29.99 21.63
CA THR A 75 -42.98 28.65 21.60
C THR A 75 -41.70 28.70 20.76
N VAL A 76 -40.62 28.09 21.26
CA VAL A 76 -39.41 27.88 20.44
C VAL A 76 -39.74 26.87 19.35
N SER A 77 -39.58 27.25 18.08
CA SER A 77 -39.93 26.41 16.93
C SER A 77 -38.96 26.59 15.77
N GLY A 78 -38.95 25.62 14.84
CA GLY A 78 -38.05 25.58 13.70
C GLY A 78 -36.95 24.55 13.94
N ASP A 79 -35.70 24.97 13.77
CA ASP A 79 -34.52 24.12 13.91
C ASP A 79 -34.18 23.70 15.34
N ALA A 80 -34.78 24.36 16.33
CA ALA A 80 -34.57 24.06 17.73
C ALA A 80 -35.91 23.82 18.45
N THR A 81 -35.88 22.94 19.46
CA THR A 81 -37.01 22.63 20.34
C THR A 81 -36.56 22.71 21.79
N LEU A 82 -37.35 23.37 22.63
CA LEU A 82 -37.14 23.44 24.08
C LEU A 82 -38.04 22.44 24.79
N ALA A 83 -37.51 21.68 25.75
CA ALA A 83 -38.29 20.78 26.60
C ALA A 83 -38.69 21.47 27.92
N ASN A 84 -39.77 21.01 28.56
CA ASN A 84 -40.20 21.50 29.88
C ASN A 84 -39.16 21.26 31.00
N THR A 85 -38.15 20.41 30.75
CA THR A 85 -36.99 20.19 31.63
C THR A 85 -35.87 21.22 31.42
N GLY A 86 -36.01 22.15 30.48
CA GLY A 86 -35.02 23.16 30.11
C GLY A 86 -33.99 22.71 29.06
N ALA A 87 -34.06 21.47 28.56
CA ALA A 87 -33.16 20.99 27.51
C ALA A 87 -33.51 21.60 26.14
N LEU A 88 -32.52 22.18 25.45
CA LEU A 88 -32.64 22.66 24.08
C LEU A 88 -32.02 21.62 23.13
N THR A 89 -32.81 21.14 22.17
CA THR A 89 -32.37 20.18 21.15
C THR A 89 -32.46 20.80 19.77
N ILE A 90 -31.49 20.49 18.90
CA ILE A 90 -31.52 20.85 17.48
C ILE A 90 -32.16 19.70 16.71
N ALA A 91 -33.03 20.00 15.76
CA ALA A 91 -33.69 18.99 14.94
C ALA A 91 -32.70 18.29 14.00
N ALA A 92 -33.03 17.06 13.60
CA ALA A 92 -32.27 16.36 12.59
C ALA A 92 -32.23 17.19 11.30
N THR A 93 -31.09 17.17 10.59
CA THR A 93 -30.85 17.92 9.34
C THR A 93 -30.82 19.45 9.44
N SER A 94 -31.05 20.03 10.62
CA SER A 94 -31.02 21.51 10.80
C SER A 94 -29.61 22.11 10.77
N VAL A 95 -28.57 21.30 10.93
CA VAL A 95 -27.17 21.76 10.79
C VAL A 95 -26.73 21.52 9.35
N GLU A 96 -26.61 22.61 8.59
CA GLU A 96 -26.08 22.58 7.22
C GLU A 96 -24.54 22.65 7.21
N ASN A 97 -23.91 22.18 6.13
CA ASN A 97 -22.46 22.29 5.95
C ASN A 97 -21.95 23.74 6.03
N SER A 98 -22.75 24.71 5.58
CA SER A 98 -22.41 26.14 5.65
C SER A 98 -22.30 26.68 7.08
N MET A 99 -22.97 26.03 8.04
CA MET A 99 -22.95 26.38 9.46
C MET A 99 -21.73 25.78 10.18
N LEU A 100 -21.02 24.85 9.54
CA LEU A 100 -19.78 24.27 10.04
C LEU A 100 -18.60 24.94 9.32
N ALA A 101 -17.76 25.66 10.07
CA ALA A 101 -16.53 26.19 9.52
C ALA A 101 -15.59 25.05 9.07
N ASN A 102 -14.66 25.35 8.15
CA ASN A 102 -13.59 24.41 7.82
C ASN A 102 -12.87 23.98 9.10
N ASP A 103 -12.62 22.68 9.24
CA ASP A 103 -12.01 22.05 10.41
C ASP A 103 -12.77 22.27 11.73
N ALA A 104 -14.05 22.65 11.68
CA ALA A 104 -14.88 22.79 12.88
C ALA A 104 -15.08 21.45 13.61
N VAL A 105 -15.07 20.33 12.87
CA VAL A 105 -15.10 18.97 13.41
C VAL A 105 -13.71 18.37 13.23
N ASP A 106 -12.93 18.39 14.31
CA ASP A 106 -11.60 17.79 14.37
C ASP A 106 -11.65 16.39 15.01
N ALA A 107 -10.52 15.67 14.95
CA ALA A 107 -10.41 14.32 15.49
C ALA A 107 -10.68 14.21 17.00
N THR A 108 -10.68 15.31 17.76
CA THR A 108 -11.03 15.28 19.19
C THR A 108 -12.54 15.39 19.43
N LYS A 109 -13.28 15.94 18.45
CA LYS A 109 -14.75 16.05 18.47
C LYS A 109 -15.42 14.82 17.88
N ILE A 110 -14.70 14.05 17.08
CA ILE A 110 -15.11 12.72 16.64
C ILE A 110 -14.72 11.75 17.75
N ALA A 111 -15.69 11.14 18.41
CA ALA A 111 -15.40 10.14 19.43
C ALA A 111 -14.72 8.91 18.80
N ASP A 112 -13.95 8.18 19.61
CA ASP A 112 -13.39 6.89 19.19
C ASP A 112 -14.53 5.97 18.72
N ASP A 113 -14.31 5.23 17.63
CA ASP A 113 -15.31 4.39 16.93
C ASP A 113 -16.57 5.11 16.40
N ALA A 114 -16.63 6.45 16.39
CA ALA A 114 -17.82 7.17 15.91
C ALA A 114 -18.00 7.12 14.38
N ILE A 115 -16.94 6.82 13.62
CA ILE A 115 -16.99 6.69 12.17
C ILE A 115 -16.92 5.20 11.81
N SER A 116 -18.05 4.66 11.36
CA SER A 116 -18.19 3.28 10.88
C SER A 116 -18.28 3.20 9.36
N GLU A 117 -18.38 1.99 8.81
CA GLU A 117 -18.55 1.73 7.38
C GLU A 117 -19.79 2.42 6.77
N GLU A 118 -20.83 2.70 7.56
CA GLU A 118 -22.02 3.43 7.12
C GLU A 118 -21.78 4.94 6.99
N HIS A 119 -20.81 5.47 7.75
CA HIS A 119 -20.44 6.89 7.75
C HIS A 119 -19.41 7.23 6.67
N LEU A 120 -18.74 6.23 6.10
CA LEU A 120 -17.85 6.38 4.97
C LEU A 120 -18.68 6.23 3.69
N ASP A 121 -18.83 7.30 2.92
CA ASP A 121 -19.45 7.21 1.59
C ASP A 121 -18.57 6.34 0.68
N VAL A 122 -18.93 5.06 0.57
CA VAL A 122 -18.24 4.09 -0.29
C VAL A 122 -18.20 4.56 -1.76
N THR A 123 -19.15 5.40 -2.18
CA THR A 123 -19.20 5.92 -3.54
C THR A 123 -18.14 6.99 -3.82
N ALA A 124 -17.61 7.64 -2.79
CA ALA A 124 -16.44 8.51 -2.89
C ALA A 124 -15.17 7.72 -3.25
N VAL A 125 -15.09 6.44 -2.88
CA VAL A 125 -14.00 5.53 -3.26
C VAL A 125 -14.25 4.91 -4.63
N THR A 126 -15.49 4.56 -4.98
CA THR A 126 -15.83 3.95 -6.28
C THR A 126 -15.90 4.94 -7.44
N GLY A 127 -16.02 6.25 -7.17
CA GLY A 127 -16.06 7.32 -8.19
C GLY A 127 -14.72 7.55 -8.90
N LEU A 128 -13.62 6.99 -8.39
CA LEU A 128 -12.32 6.96 -9.03
C LEU A 128 -12.18 5.69 -9.87
N THR A 129 -13.05 5.52 -10.88
CA THR A 129 -12.88 4.44 -11.86
C THR A 129 -11.63 4.71 -12.69
N ALA A 130 -10.62 3.84 -12.54
CA ALA A 130 -9.37 3.78 -13.29
C ALA A 130 -8.69 5.14 -13.49
N ALA A 131 -7.73 5.44 -12.62
CA ALA A 131 -6.86 6.60 -12.77
C ALA A 131 -6.39 6.74 -14.24
N GLU A 132 -6.60 7.92 -14.85
CA GLU A 132 -6.06 8.27 -16.17
C GLU A 132 -4.52 8.18 -16.22
N VAL A 133 -3.89 8.06 -15.04
CA VAL A 133 -2.46 7.90 -14.80
C VAL A 133 -2.28 6.63 -13.97
N ALA A 134 -1.38 5.74 -14.39
CA ALA A 134 -1.05 4.55 -13.61
C ALA A 134 -0.61 4.94 -12.18
N PRO A 135 -1.11 4.25 -11.13
CA PRO A 135 -0.74 4.58 -9.76
C PRO A 135 0.76 4.40 -9.54
N ALA A 136 1.37 5.35 -8.84
CA ALA A 136 2.79 5.36 -8.53
C ALA A 136 3.08 4.45 -7.32
N ALA A 137 4.34 4.01 -7.18
CA ALA A 137 4.73 3.10 -6.10
C ALA A 137 4.58 3.72 -4.70
N ASP A 138 4.62 5.04 -4.60
CA ASP A 138 4.43 5.83 -3.38
C ASP A 138 2.96 6.17 -3.09
N ASP A 139 2.02 5.79 -3.96
CA ASP A 139 0.59 5.90 -3.69
C ASP A 139 0.18 4.99 -2.53
N PHE A 140 -0.82 5.41 -1.77
CA PHE A 140 -1.30 4.70 -0.59
C PHE A 140 -2.51 3.82 -0.88
N VAL A 141 -2.52 2.63 -0.27
CA VAL A 141 -3.66 1.71 -0.21
C VAL A 141 -4.05 1.55 1.26
N ILE A 142 -5.36 1.56 1.54
CA ILE A 142 -5.89 1.24 2.88
C ILE A 142 -6.15 -0.27 2.94
N ILE A 143 -5.58 -0.91 3.95
CA ILE A 143 -5.73 -2.35 4.21
C ILE A 143 -6.47 -2.53 5.54
N TYR A 144 -7.49 -3.38 5.53
CA TYR A 144 -8.13 -3.84 6.76
C TYR A 144 -7.45 -5.11 7.26
N ASP A 145 -6.84 -5.05 8.45
CA ASP A 145 -6.28 -6.22 9.13
C ASP A 145 -7.32 -6.78 10.09
N ALA A 146 -7.99 -7.86 9.69
CA ALA A 146 -9.04 -8.51 10.47
C ALA A 146 -8.56 -9.01 11.86
N ASN A 147 -7.25 -9.22 12.06
CA ASN A 147 -6.70 -9.67 13.34
C ASN A 147 -6.39 -8.51 14.30
N GLN A 148 -6.25 -7.29 13.77
CA GLN A 148 -5.96 -6.09 14.56
C GLN A 148 -7.12 -5.10 14.58
N THR A 149 -8.24 -5.43 13.90
CA THR A 149 -9.45 -4.61 13.81
C THR A 149 -9.17 -3.14 13.47
N ALA A 150 -8.12 -2.89 12.69
CA ALA A 150 -7.62 -1.56 12.41
C ALA A 150 -7.33 -1.39 10.91
N LEU A 151 -7.69 -0.22 10.39
CA LEU A 151 -7.29 0.21 9.05
C LEU A 151 -5.83 0.65 9.08
N ARG A 152 -5.02 0.09 8.19
CA ARG A 152 -3.60 0.42 8.05
C ARG A 152 -3.36 1.01 6.68
N LYS A 153 -2.41 1.94 6.60
CA LYS A 153 -1.89 2.44 5.32
C LYS A 153 -0.68 1.61 4.90
N ALA A 154 -0.64 1.22 3.64
CA ALA A 154 0.53 0.65 2.98
C ALA A 154 0.80 1.41 1.69
N THR A 155 2.05 1.44 1.23
CA THR A 155 2.34 1.95 -0.12
C THR A 155 2.06 0.86 -1.14
N LEU A 156 1.71 1.24 -2.37
CA LEU A 156 1.53 0.29 -3.46
C LEU A 156 2.84 -0.49 -3.72
N GLY A 157 3.99 0.18 -3.59
CA GLY A 157 5.31 -0.43 -3.71
C GLY A 157 5.55 -1.54 -2.67
N ASP A 158 5.13 -1.34 -1.42
CA ASP A 158 5.26 -2.37 -0.37
C ASP A 158 4.46 -3.62 -0.75
N ILE A 159 3.21 -3.45 -1.20
CA ILE A 159 2.34 -4.57 -1.62
C ILE A 159 2.93 -5.30 -2.83
N VAL A 160 3.33 -4.57 -3.88
CA VAL A 160 3.90 -5.15 -5.09
C VAL A 160 5.20 -5.91 -4.79
N SER A 161 6.06 -5.37 -3.92
CA SER A 161 7.30 -6.04 -3.53
C SER A 161 7.08 -7.41 -2.87
N THR A 162 5.96 -7.60 -2.16
CA THR A 162 5.60 -8.89 -1.57
C THR A 162 5.01 -9.89 -2.56
N LEU A 163 4.47 -9.42 -3.69
CA LEU A 163 3.88 -10.26 -4.75
C LEU A 163 4.90 -10.69 -5.81
N GLU A 164 5.98 -9.92 -6.00
CA GLU A 164 7.02 -10.22 -6.99
C GLU A 164 8.07 -11.23 -6.51
N THR A 165 8.11 -11.58 -5.22
CA THR A 165 9.04 -12.59 -4.71
C THR A 165 8.52 -13.99 -4.98
N ARG A 166 8.79 -14.50 -6.19
CA ARG A 166 8.74 -15.94 -6.44
C ARG A 166 9.82 -16.60 -5.55
N PRO A 167 9.58 -17.74 -4.89
CA PRO A 167 10.62 -18.46 -4.19
C PRO A 167 11.65 -18.96 -5.23
N GLU A 168 12.76 -18.24 -5.39
CA GLU A 168 13.92 -18.81 -6.06
C GLU A 168 14.51 -19.90 -5.16
N ALA A 169 14.92 -21.01 -5.77
CA ALA A 169 15.81 -22.02 -5.20
C ALA A 169 16.93 -21.34 -4.37
N PRO A 170 17.51 -21.98 -3.33
CA PRO A 170 18.19 -21.31 -2.21
C PRO A 170 18.92 -20.03 -2.64
N PRO A 171 18.54 -18.86 -2.09
CA PRO A 171 18.85 -17.56 -2.67
C PRO A 171 20.35 -17.45 -2.88
N THR A 172 20.78 -17.38 -4.13
CA THR A 172 22.14 -16.97 -4.46
C THR A 172 22.20 -15.47 -4.26
N PRO A 173 22.97 -14.95 -3.29
CA PRO A 173 23.16 -13.52 -3.17
C PRO A 173 23.81 -13.06 -4.48
N ASN A 174 23.05 -12.36 -5.32
CA ASN A 174 23.40 -12.00 -6.70
C ASN A 174 24.65 -11.09 -6.80
N SER A 175 25.29 -10.70 -5.69
CA SER A 175 26.46 -9.81 -5.70
C SER A 175 27.50 -10.02 -4.59
N SER A 176 27.28 -10.84 -3.55
CA SER A 176 28.29 -11.03 -2.49
C SER A 176 29.16 -12.28 -2.71
N SER A 177 30.44 -12.10 -3.08
CA SER A 177 31.36 -13.21 -3.40
C SER A 177 32.64 -13.28 -2.54
N ASP A 178 32.75 -12.43 -1.51
CA ASP A 178 33.92 -12.31 -0.63
C ASP A 178 34.29 -13.65 0.04
N ARG A 179 35.59 -13.97 0.08
CA ARG A 179 36.12 -15.21 0.67
C ARG A 179 35.71 -15.38 2.13
N ARG A 180 35.54 -14.29 2.89
CA ARG A 180 35.14 -14.31 4.31
C ARG A 180 33.73 -14.84 4.53
N PHE A 181 32.88 -14.80 3.52
CA PHE A 181 31.51 -15.33 3.57
C PHE A 181 31.42 -16.81 3.20
N LYS A 182 32.54 -17.43 2.80
CA LYS A 182 32.58 -18.82 2.31
C LYS A 182 33.39 -19.69 3.26
N LYS A 183 32.85 -20.86 3.62
CA LYS A 183 33.53 -21.91 4.41
C LYS A 183 33.59 -23.20 3.60
N ASN A 184 34.50 -24.12 3.95
CA ASN A 184 34.68 -25.42 3.28
C ASN A 184 34.91 -25.30 1.77
N ILE A 185 35.80 -24.40 1.35
CA ILE A 185 36.09 -24.13 -0.06
C ILE A 185 36.94 -25.28 -0.64
N SER A 186 36.41 -25.99 -1.62
CA SER A 186 37.11 -27.02 -2.41
C SER A 186 37.01 -26.73 -3.90
N THR A 187 38.01 -27.15 -4.67
CA THR A 187 37.99 -27.05 -6.13
C THR A 187 36.93 -27.99 -6.71
N VAL A 188 36.18 -27.51 -7.71
CA VAL A 188 35.23 -28.33 -8.47
C VAL A 188 36.00 -29.33 -9.33
N SER A 189 35.58 -30.59 -9.35
CA SER A 189 36.16 -31.65 -10.19
C SER A 189 35.08 -32.59 -10.71
N GLY A 190 35.37 -33.27 -11.83
CA GLY A 190 34.42 -34.17 -12.48
C GLY A 190 33.20 -33.45 -13.04
N ALA A 191 33.35 -32.16 -13.34
CA ALA A 191 32.26 -31.35 -13.84
C ALA A 191 31.80 -31.82 -15.22
N LEU A 192 32.75 -32.16 -16.11
CA LEU A 192 32.46 -32.68 -17.44
C LEU A 192 31.64 -33.97 -17.37
N GLN A 193 32.03 -34.91 -16.49
CA GLN A 193 31.32 -36.18 -16.31
C GLN A 193 29.91 -36.02 -15.71
N LYS A 194 29.71 -35.02 -14.84
CA LYS A 194 28.39 -34.72 -14.29
C LYS A 194 27.50 -34.05 -15.33
N LEU A 195 28.03 -33.05 -16.04
CA LEU A 195 27.27 -32.31 -17.05
C LEU A 195 26.93 -33.15 -18.27
N SER A 196 27.76 -34.13 -18.64
CA SER A 196 27.49 -35.04 -19.76
C SER A 196 26.31 -35.98 -19.53
N LYS A 197 25.87 -36.16 -18.28
CA LYS A 197 24.68 -36.95 -17.93
C LYS A 197 23.39 -36.12 -17.93
N LEU A 198 23.49 -34.80 -18.02
CA LEU A 198 22.32 -33.94 -18.02
C LEU A 198 21.61 -34.00 -19.37
N ASN A 199 20.30 -33.83 -19.34
CA ASN A 199 19.43 -33.84 -20.50
C ASN A 199 18.81 -32.45 -20.70
N PRO A 200 19.40 -31.57 -21.54
CA PRO A 200 18.78 -30.31 -21.90
C PRO A 200 17.52 -30.58 -22.72
N VAL A 201 16.38 -30.03 -22.28
CA VAL A 201 15.08 -30.21 -22.92
C VAL A 201 14.54 -28.88 -23.44
N ASN A 202 13.58 -28.98 -24.35
CA ASN A 202 12.70 -27.87 -24.70
C ASN A 202 11.27 -28.24 -24.31
N TYR A 203 10.50 -27.29 -23.81
CA TYR A 203 9.17 -27.53 -23.29
C TYR A 203 8.27 -26.32 -23.47
N ASP A 204 6.98 -26.58 -23.43
CA ASP A 204 5.92 -25.59 -23.36
C ASP A 204 5.28 -25.68 -21.97
N TRP A 205 4.89 -24.52 -21.41
CA TRP A 205 4.27 -24.48 -20.10
C TRP A 205 2.81 -24.96 -20.16
N ARG A 206 2.38 -25.71 -19.14
CA ARG A 206 0.97 -26.12 -18.96
C ARG A 206 0.16 -24.99 -18.32
N GLN A 207 -0.05 -23.92 -19.07
CA GLN A 207 -0.73 -22.71 -18.58
C GLN A 207 -2.18 -22.98 -18.17
N ASP A 208 -2.85 -23.88 -18.88
CA ASP A 208 -4.23 -24.31 -18.65
C ASP A 208 -4.40 -25.11 -17.35
N GLU A 209 -3.39 -25.88 -16.95
CA GLU A 209 -3.41 -26.64 -15.69
C GLU A 209 -2.93 -25.79 -14.48
N PHE A 210 -2.14 -24.74 -14.72
CA PHE A 210 -1.47 -23.94 -13.68
C PHE A 210 -1.57 -22.42 -13.90
N GLU A 211 -2.79 -21.92 -14.09
CA GLU A 211 -3.07 -20.52 -14.47
C GLU A 211 -2.43 -19.47 -13.52
N ASN A 212 -2.35 -19.78 -12.22
CA ASN A 212 -1.83 -18.85 -11.19
C ASN A 212 -0.30 -18.82 -11.08
N LYS A 213 0.45 -19.59 -11.89
CA LYS A 213 1.92 -19.65 -11.81
C LYS A 213 2.64 -18.62 -12.70
N GLY A 214 1.91 -17.83 -13.49
CA GLY A 214 2.48 -16.74 -14.30
C GLY A 214 3.38 -17.22 -15.45
N PHE A 215 3.13 -18.42 -15.98
CA PHE A 215 3.88 -18.96 -17.10
C PHE A 215 3.57 -18.22 -18.40
N ASN A 216 4.56 -18.10 -19.31
CA ASN A 216 4.35 -17.55 -20.65
C ASN A 216 4.06 -18.64 -21.69
N ASP A 217 3.52 -18.22 -22.84
CA ASP A 217 3.06 -19.08 -23.94
C ASP A 217 4.19 -19.46 -24.90
N LYS A 218 5.42 -19.06 -24.59
CA LYS A 218 6.59 -19.28 -25.46
C LYS A 218 7.29 -20.55 -25.07
N LYS A 219 7.72 -21.27 -26.10
CA LYS A 219 8.61 -22.41 -25.95
C LYS A 219 9.92 -22.01 -25.27
N GLN A 220 10.35 -22.81 -24.30
CA GLN A 220 11.56 -22.56 -23.52
C GLN A 220 12.54 -23.73 -23.60
N TRP A 221 13.80 -23.44 -23.27
CA TRP A 221 14.86 -24.43 -23.09
C TRP A 221 15.29 -24.43 -21.64
N GLY A 222 15.55 -25.62 -21.10
CA GLY A 222 15.96 -25.78 -19.72
C GLY A 222 16.18 -27.24 -19.36
N PHE A 223 15.92 -27.56 -18.10
CA PHE A 223 16.08 -28.89 -17.54
C PHE A 223 14.86 -29.29 -16.73
N ILE A 224 14.63 -30.60 -16.60
CA ILE A 224 13.63 -31.14 -15.68
C ILE A 224 14.24 -31.22 -14.28
N ALA A 225 13.66 -30.53 -13.30
CA ALA A 225 14.23 -30.42 -11.96
C ALA A 225 14.41 -31.77 -11.26
N GLN A 226 13.52 -32.73 -11.53
CA GLN A 226 13.58 -34.09 -11.03
C GLN A 226 14.82 -34.83 -11.55
N GLU A 227 15.15 -34.69 -12.84
CA GLU A 227 16.35 -35.30 -13.45
C GLU A 227 17.63 -34.67 -12.89
N ILE A 228 17.64 -33.35 -12.68
CA ILE A 228 18.76 -32.66 -12.05
C ILE A 228 18.95 -33.12 -10.61
N ASN A 229 17.88 -33.38 -9.86
CA ASN A 229 17.95 -33.79 -8.47
C ASN A 229 18.70 -35.13 -8.25
N GLU A 230 18.69 -36.02 -9.25
CA GLU A 230 19.42 -37.29 -9.19
C GLU A 230 20.93 -37.12 -9.38
N ILE A 231 21.38 -36.03 -10.03
CA ILE A 231 22.77 -35.84 -10.46
C ILE A 231 23.46 -34.72 -9.68
N LEU A 232 22.76 -33.60 -9.50
CA LEU A 232 23.19 -32.36 -8.86
C LEU A 232 22.10 -31.86 -7.89
N PRO A 233 21.77 -32.62 -6.83
CA PRO A 233 20.74 -32.23 -5.86
C PRO A 233 21.00 -30.86 -5.23
N GLU A 234 22.26 -30.41 -5.16
CA GLU A 234 22.65 -29.09 -4.65
C GLU A 234 22.12 -27.90 -5.50
N LEU A 235 21.67 -28.15 -6.73
CA LEU A 235 21.10 -27.14 -7.62
C LEU A 235 19.58 -27.12 -7.60
N VAL A 236 18.94 -28.01 -6.83
CA VAL A 236 17.48 -28.15 -6.78
C VAL A 236 16.94 -27.59 -5.48
N GLY A 237 15.96 -26.69 -5.60
CA GLY A 237 15.19 -26.13 -4.50
C GLY A 237 13.73 -26.59 -4.55
N LYS A 238 12.93 -26.06 -3.63
CA LYS A 238 11.48 -26.23 -3.58
C LYS A 238 10.82 -24.87 -3.37
N ASP A 239 9.68 -24.63 -4.01
CA ASP A 239 8.82 -23.49 -3.69
C ASP A 239 7.91 -23.79 -2.48
N ASP A 240 7.10 -22.80 -2.07
CA ASP A 240 6.21 -22.91 -0.91
C ASP A 240 5.09 -23.96 -1.11
N GLU A 241 4.87 -24.41 -2.35
CA GLU A 241 3.88 -25.43 -2.73
C GLU A 241 4.53 -26.80 -3.02
N ASP A 242 5.79 -26.99 -2.62
CA ASP A 242 6.57 -28.22 -2.78
C ASP A 242 6.95 -28.58 -4.25
N PHE A 243 6.81 -27.64 -5.19
CA PHE A 243 7.30 -27.81 -6.55
C PHE A 243 8.82 -27.61 -6.62
N LEU A 244 9.51 -28.49 -7.35
CA LEU A 244 10.95 -28.40 -7.51
C LEU A 244 11.36 -27.21 -8.39
N THR A 245 12.36 -26.47 -7.96
CA THR A 245 12.93 -25.31 -8.65
C THR A 245 14.42 -25.52 -8.91
N LEU A 246 15.01 -24.75 -9.83
CA LEU A 246 16.42 -24.88 -10.22
C LEU A 246 17.20 -23.58 -10.00
N ASN A 247 18.40 -23.72 -9.42
CA ASN A 247 19.41 -22.67 -9.38
C ASN A 247 20.23 -22.69 -10.67
N TYR A 248 19.73 -22.00 -11.71
CA TYR A 248 20.42 -21.91 -13.00
C TYR A 248 21.81 -21.24 -12.92
N GLN A 249 22.03 -20.35 -11.95
CA GLN A 249 23.33 -19.68 -11.76
C GLN A 249 24.41 -20.64 -11.25
N GLY A 250 24.02 -21.64 -10.46
CA GLY A 250 24.93 -22.67 -9.94
C GLY A 250 25.57 -23.55 -11.02
N PHE A 251 25.01 -23.57 -12.23
CA PHE A 251 25.63 -24.27 -13.38
C PHE A 251 26.85 -23.52 -13.93
N VAL A 252 26.98 -22.20 -13.74
CA VAL A 252 28.06 -21.41 -14.37
C VAL A 252 29.46 -21.88 -13.92
N PRO A 253 29.75 -22.08 -12.62
CA PRO A 253 31.04 -22.64 -12.20
C PRO A 253 31.28 -24.07 -12.68
N LEU A 254 30.23 -24.90 -12.76
CA LEU A 254 30.32 -26.27 -13.28
C LEU A 254 30.65 -26.27 -14.78
N LEU A 255 29.95 -25.47 -15.58
CA LEU A 255 30.20 -25.29 -17.01
C LEU A 255 31.64 -24.79 -17.25
N THR A 256 32.09 -23.83 -16.44
CA THR A 256 33.46 -23.31 -16.50
C THR A 256 34.48 -24.43 -16.27
N LYS A 257 34.29 -25.24 -15.22
CA LYS A 257 35.22 -26.34 -14.93
C LYS A 257 35.14 -27.46 -15.98
N ALA A 258 33.96 -27.74 -16.52
CA ALA A 258 33.80 -28.74 -17.58
C ALA A 258 34.52 -28.32 -18.88
N VAL A 259 34.48 -27.05 -19.25
CA VAL A 259 35.26 -26.52 -20.38
C VAL A 259 36.77 -26.64 -20.13
N GLN A 260 37.22 -26.39 -18.90
CA GLN A 260 38.63 -26.58 -18.54
C GLN A 260 39.06 -28.05 -18.62
N GLU A 261 38.25 -28.97 -18.08
CA GLU A 261 38.49 -30.42 -18.16
C GLU A 261 38.46 -30.91 -19.62
N GLN A 262 37.54 -30.40 -20.43
CA GLN A 262 37.47 -30.70 -21.86
C GLN A 262 38.71 -30.18 -22.60
N GLN A 263 39.25 -29.01 -22.25
CA GLN A 263 40.48 -28.50 -22.85
C GLN A 263 41.68 -29.39 -22.52
N GLU A 264 41.77 -29.92 -21.30
CA GLU A 264 42.81 -30.88 -20.90
C GLU A 264 42.73 -32.17 -21.74
N GLU A 265 41.52 -32.68 -22.02
CA GLU A 265 41.31 -33.85 -22.89
C GLU A 265 41.74 -33.56 -24.34
N ILE A 266 41.36 -32.39 -24.88
CA ILE A 266 41.74 -31.96 -26.23
C ILE A 266 43.27 -31.85 -26.37
N ASP A 267 43.93 -31.25 -25.39
CA ASP A 267 45.39 -31.09 -25.40
C ASP A 267 46.11 -32.46 -25.33
N SER A 268 45.56 -33.41 -24.57
CA SER A 268 46.07 -34.79 -24.51
C SER A 268 45.90 -35.49 -25.85
N GLN A 269 44.71 -35.41 -26.45
CA GLN A 269 44.44 -36.00 -27.76
C GLN A 269 45.33 -35.39 -28.85
N GLN A 270 45.59 -34.09 -28.82
CA GLN A 270 46.46 -33.43 -29.79
C GLN A 270 47.91 -33.93 -29.69
N LYS A 271 48.43 -34.15 -28.49
CA LYS A 271 49.77 -34.74 -28.28
C LYS A 271 49.87 -36.15 -28.84
N GLU A 272 48.83 -36.97 -28.64
CA GLU A 272 48.78 -38.32 -29.21
C GLU A 272 48.75 -38.28 -30.74
N ILE A 273 47.96 -37.38 -31.32
CA ILE A 273 47.91 -37.16 -32.77
C ILE A 273 49.28 -36.76 -33.32
N ASP A 274 49.99 -35.85 -32.66
CA ASP A 274 51.31 -35.39 -33.10
C ASP A 274 52.38 -36.49 -32.99
N ALA A 275 52.31 -37.33 -31.95
CA ALA A 275 53.15 -38.50 -31.79
C ALA A 275 52.89 -39.53 -32.90
N LEU A 276 51.62 -39.84 -33.18
CA LEU A 276 51.22 -40.76 -34.25
C LEU A 276 51.64 -40.25 -35.63
N LYS A 277 51.49 -38.95 -35.91
CA LYS A 277 51.96 -38.33 -37.16
C LYS A 277 53.47 -38.48 -37.33
N SER A 278 54.23 -38.28 -36.25
CA SER A 278 55.68 -38.42 -36.26
C SER A 278 56.11 -39.87 -36.52
N GLN A 279 55.42 -40.85 -35.92
CA GLN A 279 55.63 -42.27 -36.20
C GLN A 279 55.32 -42.63 -37.66
N LEU A 280 54.22 -42.09 -38.21
CA LEU A 280 53.86 -42.31 -39.61
C LEU A 280 54.92 -41.75 -40.57
N GLN A 281 55.45 -40.55 -40.29
CA GLN A 281 56.51 -39.95 -41.10
C GLN A 281 57.78 -40.82 -41.09
N MET A 282 58.20 -41.32 -39.91
CA MET A 282 59.35 -42.22 -39.82
C MET A 282 59.17 -43.50 -40.63
N ILE A 283 57.95 -44.05 -40.66
CA ILE A 283 57.64 -45.24 -41.47
C ILE A 283 57.69 -44.92 -42.97
N MET A 284 57.13 -43.78 -43.40
CA MET A 284 57.24 -43.33 -44.79
C MET A 284 58.70 -43.17 -45.22
N ASP A 285 59.51 -42.50 -44.40
CA ASP A 285 60.93 -42.29 -44.70
C ASP A 285 61.70 -43.62 -44.78
N MET A 286 61.36 -44.62 -43.96
CA MET A 286 61.94 -45.96 -44.06
C MET A 286 61.51 -46.69 -45.35
N LEU A 287 60.25 -46.56 -45.78
CA LEU A 287 59.78 -47.15 -47.04
C LEU A 287 60.45 -46.51 -48.26
N ASP A 288 60.58 -45.18 -48.28
CA ASP A 288 61.22 -44.47 -49.39
C ASP A 288 62.71 -44.86 -49.51
N ASN A 289 63.40 -45.02 -48.39
CA ASN A 289 64.78 -45.51 -48.39
C ASN A 289 64.90 -46.97 -48.88
N ASP A 290 64.00 -47.88 -48.48
CA ASP A 290 64.01 -49.28 -48.93
C ASP A 290 63.59 -49.42 -50.42
N MET A 291 62.77 -48.50 -50.93
CA MET A 291 62.41 -48.41 -52.35
C MET A 291 63.54 -47.84 -53.21
N SER A 292 64.31 -46.86 -52.71
CA SER A 292 65.48 -46.30 -53.39
C SER A 292 66.58 -47.34 -53.58
N ASP A 293 66.87 -48.14 -52.54
CA ASP A 293 67.94 -49.15 -52.57
C ASP A 293 67.64 -50.29 -53.56
N LYS A 294 66.36 -50.55 -53.86
CA LYS A 294 65.93 -51.53 -54.87
C LYS A 294 65.96 -51.01 -56.31
N THR A 295 66.03 -49.70 -56.53
CA THR A 295 66.08 -49.11 -57.89
C THR A 295 67.48 -48.79 -58.40
N ASP A 296 68.49 -48.73 -57.53
CA ASP A 296 69.85 -48.30 -57.91
C ASP A 296 70.73 -49.40 -58.53
N ASN A 297 70.23 -50.63 -58.66
CA ASN A 297 70.94 -51.70 -59.38
C ASN A 297 70.59 -51.82 -60.88
N LYS A 298 69.97 -50.79 -61.48
CA LYS A 298 69.93 -50.68 -62.96
C LYS A 298 69.51 -49.27 -63.42
N LYS A 299 70.49 -48.38 -63.67
CA LYS A 299 70.56 -47.51 -64.85
C LYS A 299 71.72 -46.52 -64.75
N ASP A 300 72.88 -46.97 -65.23
CA ASP A 300 73.71 -46.10 -66.04
C ASP A 300 72.94 -45.71 -67.32
N ASN A 301 73.08 -44.45 -67.74
CA ASN A 301 72.55 -43.78 -68.94
C ASN A 301 71.02 -43.52 -68.98
N ASP A 302 70.57 -42.27 -68.84
CA ASP A 302 70.52 -41.28 -69.93
C ASP A 302 69.64 -40.05 -69.54
N ASN A 303 70.13 -38.86 -69.86
CA ASN A 303 69.44 -37.58 -70.12
C ASN A 303 67.92 -37.42 -69.84
N GLN A 304 67.52 -36.43 -69.01
CA GLN A 304 66.81 -35.18 -69.41
C GLN A 304 66.21 -34.37 -68.23
N LYS A 305 66.52 -33.06 -68.25
CA LYS A 305 65.86 -31.84 -67.71
C LYS A 305 64.92 -31.88 -66.47
N PRO A 306 65.02 -30.89 -65.56
CA PRO A 306 64.10 -30.75 -64.43
C PRO A 306 62.76 -30.12 -64.86
N VAL A 307 61.65 -30.73 -64.46
CA VAL A 307 60.33 -30.11 -64.50
C VAL A 307 60.00 -29.59 -63.11
N LYS A 308 59.92 -28.26 -62.99
CA LYS A 308 59.38 -27.57 -61.81
C LYS A 308 57.88 -27.83 -61.72
N LEU A 309 57.38 -28.20 -60.53
CA LEU A 309 55.96 -28.13 -60.22
C LEU A 309 55.73 -27.25 -59.00
N SER A 310 54.90 -26.23 -59.21
CA SER A 310 54.57 -25.12 -58.33
C SER A 310 53.47 -25.47 -57.32
N MET A 311 53.64 -24.92 -56.10
CA MET A 311 52.64 -24.31 -55.20
C MET A 311 51.22 -24.91 -55.10
N ALA A 312 50.80 -25.19 -53.86
CA ALA A 312 49.63 -24.54 -53.25
C ALA A 312 49.59 -24.78 -51.73
N THR A 313 49.68 -23.70 -50.94
CA THR A 313 49.34 -23.70 -49.50
C THR A 313 47.88 -23.28 -49.35
N PRO A 314 47.04 -24.00 -48.58
CA PRO A 314 45.76 -23.48 -48.11
C PRO A 314 45.94 -22.75 -46.76
N LYS A 315 45.03 -21.80 -46.53
CA LYS A 315 44.95 -20.85 -45.41
C LYS A 315 44.92 -21.48 -44.03
#